data_AF-A0A962IH46-F1
#
_entry.id   AF-A0A962IH46-F1
#
_cell.length_a   1.000
_cell.length_b   1.000
_cell.length_c   1.000
_cell.angle_alpha   90.00
_cell.angle_beta   90.00
_cell.angle_gamma   90.00
#
_symmetry.space_group_name_H-M   'P 1'
#
loop_
_entity.id
_entity.type
_entity.pdbx_description
1 polymer ?
#
loop_
_entity_poly.entity_id
_entity_poly.type
_entity_poly.pdbx_seq_one_letter_code
_entity_poly.pdbx_strand_id
1 'polypeptide(L)'
;MKRILAIALLAALGQQALAGDWTVKLGAHVVDPKSDNGTLAGTLPIDVDSNTRPSLMVEYLWTPNWGVEVLAAVPFEHEIRTGG
;
A
#
# COMPACT_ATOMS: atom_id res chain seq x y z
N MET A 1 37.20 0.42 -6.03
CA MET A 1 36.45 0.55 -4.75
C MET A 1 35.01 0.09 -4.98
N LYS A 2 34.47 -0.70 -4.05
CA LYS A 2 33.05 -1.08 -3.87
C LYS A 2 32.42 -1.99 -4.94
N ARG A 3 32.84 -3.26 -4.94
CA ARG A 3 32.01 -4.41 -5.36
C ARG A 3 31.34 -4.99 -4.13
N ILE A 4 30.14 -4.53 -3.77
CA ILE A 4 29.24 -5.30 -2.91
C ILE A 4 27.81 -4.94 -3.31
N LEU A 5 27.14 -5.85 -4.03
CA LEU A 5 25.71 -6.04 -3.85
C LEU A 5 25.37 -7.50 -4.20
N ALA A 6 25.76 -8.39 -3.30
CA ALA A 6 25.18 -9.72 -3.19
C ALA A 6 24.66 -9.82 -1.76
N ILE A 7 23.34 -9.64 -1.57
CA ILE A 7 22.68 -9.85 -0.28
C ILE A 7 21.40 -10.67 -0.54
N ALA A 8 21.55 -11.96 -0.22
CA ALA A 8 20.57 -12.97 0.20
C ALA A 8 19.13 -12.95 -0.38
N LEU A 9 18.88 -13.78 -1.39
CA LEU A 9 17.54 -14.20 -1.84
C LEU A 9 17.16 -15.59 -1.29
N LEU A 10 17.46 -15.88 -0.01
CA LEU A 10 17.43 -17.25 0.55
C LEU A 10 16.58 -17.44 1.82
N ALA A 11 15.60 -16.58 2.09
CA ALA A 11 14.73 -16.70 3.27
C ALA A 11 13.26 -17.07 2.95
N ALA A 12 12.96 -17.62 1.77
CA ALA A 12 11.59 -18.02 1.42
C ALA A 12 11.33 -19.53 1.52
N LEU A 13 12.10 -20.26 2.31
CA LEU A 13 11.79 -21.65 2.65
C LEU A 13 10.77 -21.68 3.80
N GLY A 14 9.49 -21.48 3.45
CA GLY A 14 8.33 -21.95 4.22
C GLY A 14 8.31 -21.63 5.72
N GLN A 15 8.37 -20.35 6.11
CA GLN A 15 7.94 -19.98 7.45
C GLN A 15 6.43 -20.22 7.57
N GLN A 16 6.06 -21.17 8.42
CA GLN A 16 4.67 -21.37 8.81
C GLN A 16 4.27 -20.21 9.73
N ALA A 17 3.18 -19.52 9.38
CA ALA A 17 2.61 -18.49 10.23
C ALA A 17 2.13 -19.13 11.55
N LEU A 18 2.65 -18.66 12.68
CA LEU A 18 2.23 -19.06 14.01
C LEU A 18 1.46 -17.93 14.70
N ALA A 19 0.63 -18.29 15.68
CA ALA A 19 0.03 -17.31 16.56
C ALA A 19 1.12 -16.56 17.33
N GLY A 20 1.03 -15.23 17.39
CA GLY A 20 2.00 -14.35 18.01
C GLY A 20 3.06 -13.80 17.05
N ASP A 21 3.09 -14.24 15.79
CA ASP A 21 4.06 -13.77 14.81
C ASP A 21 3.81 -12.30 14.44
N TRP A 22 4.92 -11.56 14.33
CA TRP A 22 4.95 -10.23 13.75
C TRP A 22 5.54 -10.31 12.35
N THR A 23 4.87 -9.68 11.37
CA THR A 23 5.40 -9.54 10.02
C THR A 23 5.58 -8.07 9.66
N VAL A 24 6.62 -7.79 8.88
CA VAL A 24 6.90 -6.47 8.33
C VAL A 24 6.98 -6.60 6.82
N LYS A 25 6.15 -5.82 6.11
CA LYS A 25 6.05 -5.86 4.66
C LYS A 25 6.40 -4.49 4.09
N LEU A 26 7.17 -4.49 2.99
CA LEU A 26 7.48 -3.30 2.21
C LEU A 26 6.83 -3.46 0.83
N GLY A 27 6.16 -2.41 0.34
CA GLY A 27 5.42 -2.50 -0.91
C GLY A 27 5.15 -1.16 -1.56
N ALA A 28 4.26 -1.19 -2.55
CA ALA A 28 3.68 -0.01 -3.18
C ALA A 28 2.15 -0.18 -3.20
N HIS A 29 1.42 0.85 -2.78
CA HIS A 29 -0.04 0.87 -2.77
C HIS A 29 -0.57 1.96 -3.70
N VAL A 30 -1.71 1.68 -4.31
CA VAL A 30 -2.40 2.59 -5.24
C VAL A 30 -3.72 3.00 -4.63
N VAL A 31 -3.95 4.31 -4.54
CA VAL A 31 -5.30 4.85 -4.34
C VAL A 31 -5.82 5.20 -5.73
N ASP A 32 -6.86 4.48 -6.15
CA ASP A 32 -7.51 4.59 -7.46
C ASP A 32 -8.98 5.00 -7.27
N PRO A 33 -9.28 6.32 -7.27
CA PRO A 33 -10.64 6.83 -7.18
C PRO A 33 -11.52 6.26 -8.31
N LYS A 34 -12.74 5.85 -7.98
CA LYS A 34 -13.68 5.29 -8.96
C LYS A 34 -14.42 6.39 -9.72
N SER A 35 -14.91 6.05 -10.91
CA SER A 35 -15.84 6.92 -11.65
C SER A 35 -17.06 7.23 -10.79
N ASP A 36 -17.46 8.50 -10.74
CA ASP A 36 -18.40 9.12 -9.77
C ASP A 36 -17.73 9.78 -8.54
N ASN A 37 -16.72 10.62 -8.78
CA ASN A 37 -16.14 11.48 -7.74
C ASN A 37 -17.06 12.66 -7.36
N GLY A 38 -18.34 12.62 -7.76
CA GLY A 38 -19.31 13.68 -7.55
C GLY A 38 -19.13 14.88 -8.49
N THR A 39 -19.78 15.99 -8.12
CA THR A 39 -19.75 17.24 -8.90
C THR A 39 -19.36 18.44 -8.04
N LEU A 40 -18.58 19.35 -8.62
CA LEU A 40 -18.31 20.65 -8.06
C LEU A 40 -19.47 21.61 -8.40
N ALA A 41 -19.95 22.34 -7.40
CA ALA A 41 -21.10 23.26 -7.53
C ALA A 41 -22.34 22.61 -8.18
N GLY A 42 -22.53 21.30 -7.99
CA GLY A 42 -23.68 20.55 -8.49
C GLY A 42 -23.71 20.30 -10.00
N THR A 43 -22.71 20.76 -10.76
CA THR A 43 -22.76 20.75 -12.24
C THR A 43 -21.47 20.33 -12.93
N LEU A 44 -20.30 20.58 -12.31
CA LEU A 44 -19.01 20.24 -12.93
C LEU A 44 -18.57 18.85 -12.47
N PRO A 45 -18.44 17.84 -13.35
CA PRO A 45 -17.93 16.54 -12.95
C PRO A 45 -16.50 16.67 -12.43
N ILE A 46 -16.21 15.95 -11.34
CA ILE A 46 -14.88 15.89 -10.74
C ILE A 46 -14.17 14.64 -11.27
N ASP A 47 -12.95 14.83 -11.74
CA ASP A 47 -12.00 13.75 -12.02
C ASP A 47 -10.85 13.82 -11.03
N VAL A 48 -10.45 12.67 -10.49
CA VAL A 48 -9.38 12.55 -9.50
C VAL A 48 -8.46 11.44 -9.97
N ASP A 49 -7.19 11.76 -10.18
CA ASP A 49 -6.23 10.80 -10.70
C ASP A 49 -5.85 9.71 -9.68
N SER A 50 -5.36 8.57 -10.19
CA SER A 50 -4.80 7.53 -9.33
C SER A 50 -3.39 7.87 -8.87
N ASN A 51 -3.02 7.53 -7.64
CA ASN A 51 -1.67 7.78 -7.12
C ASN A 51 -1.07 6.54 -6.45
N THR A 52 0.17 6.20 -6.83
CA THR A 52 0.91 5.05 -6.28
C THR A 52 2.01 5.53 -5.34
N ARG A 53 2.07 4.98 -4.12
CA ARG A 53 3.04 5.36 -3.10
C ARG A 53 3.72 4.16 -2.45
N PRO A 54 5.03 4.26 -2.11
CA PRO A 54 5.68 3.31 -1.22
C PRO A 54 4.94 3.15 0.11
N SER A 55 4.85 1.92 0.60
CA SER A 55 4.16 1.56 1.84
C SER A 55 4.99 0.64 2.72
N LEU A 56 4.73 0.73 4.02
CA LEU A 56 5.23 -0.13 5.09
C LEU A 56 4.01 -0.67 5.84
N MET A 57 3.96 -1.98 6.05
CA MET A 57 2.90 -2.62 6.83
C MET A 57 3.51 -3.43 7.96
N VAL A 58 2.88 -3.36 9.13
CA VAL A 58 3.22 -4.16 10.30
C VAL A 58 1.98 -4.93 10.71
N GLU A 59 2.08 -6.25 10.71
CA GLU A 59 0.98 -7.15 11.04
C GLU A 59 1.32 -8.02 12.24
N TYR A 60 0.33 -8.20 13.12
CA TYR A 60 0.37 -9.16 14.22
C TYR A 60 -0.67 -10.26 14.00
N LEU A 61 -0.22 -11.51 13.97
CA LEU A 61 -1.08 -12.68 13.81
C LEU A 61 -1.55 -13.17 15.19
N TRP A 62 -2.85 -13.01 15.51
CA TRP A 62 -3.38 -13.57 16.76
C TRP A 62 -3.67 -15.08 16.65
N THR A 63 -3.86 -15.59 15.42
CA THR A 63 -3.86 -17.03 15.07
C THR A 63 -3.09 -17.23 13.76
N PRO A 64 -2.73 -18.47 13.36
CA PRO A 64 -2.10 -18.73 12.06
C PRO A 64 -2.86 -18.20 10.82
N ASN A 65 -4.15 -17.86 10.95
CA ASN A 65 -5.00 -17.45 9.82
C ASN A 65 -5.66 -16.08 9.99
N TRP A 66 -5.42 -15.41 11.12
CA TRP A 66 -6.02 -14.12 11.41
C TRP A 66 -5.02 -13.21 12.09
N GLY A 67 -4.94 -11.97 11.60
CA GLY A 67 -4.10 -10.93 12.17
C GLY A 67 -4.71 -9.55 12.02
N VAL A 68 -4.06 -8.59 12.66
CA VAL A 68 -4.32 -7.15 12.49
C VAL A 68 -3.11 -6.54 11.84
N GLU A 69 -3.33 -5.79 10.77
CA GLU A 69 -2.30 -5.05 10.08
C GLU A 69 -2.51 -3.54 10.21
N VAL A 70 -1.42 -2.83 10.51
CA VAL A 70 -1.35 -1.38 10.39
C VAL A 70 -0.52 -1.05 9.15
N LEU A 71 -1.11 -0.26 8.27
CA LEU A 71 -0.53 0.17 7.01
C LEU A 71 -0.16 1.65 7.10
N ALA A 72 1.11 1.96 6.84
CA ALA A 72 1.61 3.31 6.64
C ALA A 72 2.10 3.48 5.19
N ALA A 73 1.88 4.66 4.62
CA ALA A 73 2.39 5.02 3.31
C ALA A 73 2.93 6.45 3.36
N VAL A 74 3.82 6.79 2.44
CA VAL A 74 4.10 8.21 2.19
C VAL A 74 2.82 8.91 1.69
N PRO A 75 2.64 10.21 1.95
CA PRO A 75 1.39 10.90 1.63
C PRO A 75 0.99 10.74 0.15
N PHE A 76 -0.26 10.34 -0.09
CA PHE A 76 -0.86 10.35 -1.42
C PHE A 76 -1.18 11.79 -1.83
N GLU A 77 -0.93 12.10 -3.10
CA GLU A 77 -1.29 13.39 -3.68
C GLU A 77 -2.12 13.13 -4.93
N HIS A 78 -3.21 13.87 -5.07
CA HIS A 78 -4.14 13.75 -6.19
C HIS A 78 -4.34 15.11 -6.86
N GLU A 79 -4.29 15.13 -8.18
CA GLU A 79 -4.72 16.27 -8.98
C GLU A 79 -6.22 16.16 -9.22
N ILE A 80 -6.94 17.25 -8.96
CA ILE A 80 -8.39 17.34 -9.16
C ILE A 80 -8.67 18.16 -10.40
N ARG A 81 -9.38 17.57 -11.36
CA ARG A 81 -9.78 18.24 -12.61
C ARG A 81 -11.30 18.36 -12.66
N THR A 82 -11.77 19.43 -13.30
CA THR A 82 -13.19 19.64 -13.57
C THR A 82 -13.39 20.01 -15.02
N GLY A 83 -14.46 19.50 -15.64
CA GLY A 83 -14.85 19.87 -17.01
C GLY A 83 -14.60 18.84 -18.11
N GLY A 84 -13.99 17.69 -17.79
CA GLY A 84 -13.68 16.64 -18.77
C GLY A 84 -12.46 16.95 -19.63
#